data_AF-A0A316FPX3-F1
#
_entry.id   AF-A0A316FPX3-F1
#
_cell.length_a   1.000
_cell.length_b   1.000
_cell.length_c   1.000
_cell.angle_alpha   90.00
_cell.angle_beta   90.00
_cell.angle_gamma   90.00
#
_symmetry.space_group_name_H-M   'P 1'
#
loop_
_entity.id
_entity.type
_entity.pdbx_description
1 polymer ?
#
loop_
_entity_poly.entity_id
_entity_poly.type
_entity_poly.pdbx_seq_one_letter_code
_entity_poly.pdbx_strand_id
1 'polypeptide(L)'
;MACVWIAAAPRTDGSAVEVANGRTYAFSVSGTPMDDLHPGAVRRTRVTVTNPYPFPIRVQHIEAHVAETSKWRCKPTSANLTVGSYLGKLPLTTPAHGRRDAGEFEARMPNTVANACQRATFRLAFTATATKADR
;
A
#
# COMPACT_ATOMS: atom_id res chain seq x y z
N MET A 1 13.65 -36.97 -34.97
CA MET A 1 13.13 -35.73 -35.56
C MET A 1 12.29 -35.04 -34.48
N ALA A 2 12.67 -33.81 -34.11
CA ALA A 2 12.02 -32.83 -33.21
C ALA A 2 11.65 -33.26 -31.77
N CYS A 3 12.41 -32.88 -30.74
CA CYS A 3 12.46 -31.58 -30.02
C CYS A 3 11.32 -31.35 -29.00
N VAL A 4 11.67 -31.59 -27.73
CA VAL A 4 11.00 -31.19 -26.48
C VAL A 4 10.78 -29.70 -26.40
N TRP A 5 9.62 -29.25 -25.91
CA TRP A 5 9.47 -27.91 -25.31
C TRP A 5 8.58 -27.94 -24.06
N ILE A 6 9.20 -27.63 -22.92
CA ILE A 6 8.57 -27.28 -21.64
C ILE A 6 8.45 -25.76 -21.62
N ALA A 7 7.25 -25.21 -21.41
CA ALA A 7 7.05 -23.78 -21.20
C ALA A 7 6.65 -23.52 -19.74
N ALA A 8 7.65 -23.25 -18.90
CA ALA A 8 7.45 -22.65 -17.59
C ALA A 8 7.47 -21.11 -17.76
N ALA A 9 6.34 -20.45 -17.50
CA ALA A 9 6.26 -19.00 -17.50
C ALA A 9 6.96 -18.43 -16.25
N PRO A 10 7.81 -17.39 -16.38
CA PRO A 10 8.38 -16.70 -15.23
C PRO A 10 7.30 -15.88 -14.51
N ARG A 11 7.29 -15.98 -13.17
CA ARG A 11 6.53 -15.10 -12.28
C ARG A 11 7.16 -13.72 -12.30
N THR A 12 6.42 -12.73 -12.76
CA THR A 12 6.80 -11.31 -12.70
C THR A 12 6.54 -10.77 -11.29
N ASP A 13 7.41 -11.10 -10.34
CA ASP A 13 7.55 -10.32 -9.09
C ASP A 13 8.64 -9.28 -9.35
N GLY A 14 8.23 -8.02 -9.53
CA GLY A 14 9.15 -6.96 -9.95
C GLY A 14 8.58 -5.57 -9.75
N SER A 15 8.09 -5.26 -8.55
CA SER A 15 7.95 -3.86 -8.13
C SER A 15 9.35 -3.32 -7.81
N ALA A 16 10.06 -2.92 -8.87
CA ALA A 16 11.31 -2.18 -8.76
C ALA A 16 10.99 -0.77 -8.25
N VAL A 17 11.36 -0.51 -6.99
CA VAL A 17 11.31 0.83 -6.41
C VAL A 17 12.57 1.55 -6.88
N GLU A 18 12.40 2.46 -7.83
CA GLU A 18 13.46 3.34 -8.34
C GLU A 18 13.91 4.28 -7.21
N VAL A 19 15.11 4.03 -6.68
CA VAL A 19 15.66 4.71 -5.51
C VAL A 19 16.48 5.92 -5.95
N ALA A 20 15.88 7.10 -5.78
CA ALA A 20 16.56 8.37 -5.91
C ALA A 20 17.59 8.56 -4.78
N ASN A 21 18.77 9.01 -5.19
CA ASN A 21 20.00 9.28 -4.45
C ASN A 21 19.81 9.87 -3.03
N GLY A 22 19.87 9.00 -2.00
CA GLY A 22 19.82 9.39 -0.58
C GLY A 22 19.40 8.22 0.32
N ARG A 23 20.31 7.28 0.62
CA ARG A 23 20.13 6.05 1.45
C ARG A 23 18.66 5.68 1.71
N THR A 24 17.92 5.34 0.65
CA THR A 24 16.53 4.91 0.79
C THR A 24 16.53 3.49 1.33
N TYR A 25 16.01 3.31 2.54
CA TYR A 25 15.82 2.00 3.13
C TYR A 25 14.58 1.36 2.52
N ALA A 26 14.72 0.13 1.99
CA ALA A 26 13.59 -0.65 1.51
C ALA A 26 12.97 -1.40 2.69
N PHE A 27 11.72 -1.10 3.02
CA PHE A 27 10.97 -1.77 4.08
C PHE A 27 9.52 -1.95 3.63
N SER A 28 8.82 -2.88 4.28
CA SER A 28 7.45 -3.21 3.87
C SER A 28 6.45 -2.36 4.65
N VAL A 29 5.53 -1.75 3.92
CA VAL A 29 4.34 -1.09 4.46
C VAL A 29 3.12 -1.82 3.92
N SER A 30 2.27 -2.29 4.83
CA SER A 30 1.05 -3.00 4.48
C SER A 30 -0.15 -2.32 5.11
N GLY A 31 -1.31 -2.48 4.48
CA GLY A 31 -2.58 -2.01 5.01
C GLY A 31 -3.65 -3.09 4.91
N THR A 32 -4.68 -2.98 5.73
CA THR A 32 -5.85 -3.86 5.62
C THR A 32 -6.61 -3.55 4.33
N PRO A 33 -7.06 -4.56 3.56
CA PRO A 33 -7.96 -4.35 2.43
C PRO A 33 -9.19 -3.57 2.87
N MET A 34 -9.70 -2.69 2.00
CA MET A 34 -10.94 -1.97 2.27
C MET A 34 -12.09 -2.69 1.57
N ASP A 35 -12.91 -3.39 2.36
CA ASP A 35 -14.14 -4.03 1.91
C ASP A 35 -15.39 -3.19 2.21
N ASP A 36 -16.53 -3.70 1.77
CA ASP A 36 -17.86 -3.08 1.95
C ASP A 36 -17.92 -1.60 1.55
N LEU A 37 -17.24 -1.26 0.46
CA LEU A 37 -17.29 0.08 -0.12
C LEU A 37 -18.52 0.21 -1.04
N HIS A 38 -19.33 1.24 -0.78
CA HIS A 38 -20.47 1.65 -1.61
C HIS A 38 -20.41 3.17 -1.83
N PRO A 39 -21.10 3.73 -2.85
CA PRO A 39 -21.17 5.17 -3.06
C PRO A 39 -21.51 5.91 -1.76
N GLY A 40 -20.70 6.91 -1.42
CA GLY A 40 -20.80 7.68 -0.17
C GLY A 40 -20.12 7.06 1.04
N ALA A 41 -19.66 5.81 0.98
CA ALA A 41 -18.97 5.15 2.08
C ALA A 41 -17.63 5.82 2.39
N VAL A 42 -17.31 5.85 3.68
CA VAL A 42 -16.00 6.18 4.21
C VAL A 42 -15.49 4.95 4.96
N ARG A 43 -14.25 4.56 4.68
CA ARG A 43 -13.58 3.43 5.33
C ARG A 43 -12.17 3.82 5.73
N ARG A 44 -11.64 3.15 6.75
CA ARG A 44 -10.27 3.34 7.22
C ARG A 44 -9.48 2.06 7.06
N THR A 45 -8.23 2.18 6.62
CA THR A 45 -7.27 1.08 6.60
C THR A 45 -6.21 1.34 7.63
N ARG A 46 -5.88 0.32 8.42
CA ARG A 46 -4.76 0.40 9.36
C ARG A 46 -3.48 0.07 8.63
N VAL A 47 -2.46 0.90 8.85
CA VAL A 47 -1.14 0.74 8.24
C VAL A 47 -0.17 0.12 9.23
N THR A 48 0.58 -0.87 8.76
CA THR A 48 1.63 -1.53 9.52
C THR A 48 2.96 -1.40 8.79
N VAL A 49 3.97 -0.91 9.50
CA VAL A 49 5.35 -0.85 9.01
C VAL A 49 6.11 -2.05 9.55
N THR A 50 6.79 -2.79 8.67
CA THR A 50 7.68 -3.89 9.02
C THR A 50 9.11 -3.51 8.69
N ASN A 51 9.97 -3.49 9.72
CA ASN A 51 11.38 -3.19 9.58
C ASN A 51 12.19 -4.49 9.47
N PRO A 52 12.77 -4.84 8.30
CA PRO A 52 13.59 -6.03 8.15
C PRO A 52 15.01 -5.88 8.70
N TYR A 53 15.42 -4.66 9.09
CA TYR A 53 16.80 -4.35 9.44
C TYR A 53 17.13 -4.63 10.91
N PRO A 54 18.42 -4.92 11.24
CA PRO A 54 18.89 -5.15 12.60
C PRO A 54 19.07 -3.86 13.42
N PHE A 55 18.53 -2.73 12.96
CA PHE A 55 18.57 -1.45 13.63
C PHE A 55 17.19 -0.78 13.55
N PRO A 56 16.84 0.10 14.50
CA PRO A 56 15.59 0.85 14.43
C PRO A 56 15.59 1.82 13.25
N ILE A 57 14.43 1.96 12.60
CA ILE A 57 14.19 2.93 11.54
C ILE A 57 13.19 3.98 12.00
N ARG A 58 13.35 5.21 11.55
CA ARG A 58 12.46 6.34 11.78
C ARG A 58 11.73 6.68 10.49
N VAL A 59 10.47 6.29 10.40
CA VAL A 59 9.58 6.60 9.29
C VAL A 59 9.18 8.07 9.38
N GLN A 60 9.42 8.83 8.32
CA GLN A 60 9.17 10.26 8.27
C GLN A 60 7.91 10.59 7.46
N HIS A 61 7.64 9.79 6.44
CA HIS A 61 6.55 10.02 5.51
C HIS A 61 5.92 8.69 5.09
N ILE A 62 4.59 8.69 4.95
CA ILE A 62 3.82 7.56 4.46
C ILE A 62 2.74 8.14 3.53
N GLU A 63 2.65 7.59 2.33
CA GLU A 63 1.63 7.90 1.34
C GLU A 63 0.91 6.62 0.94
N ALA A 64 -0.34 6.76 0.51
CA ALA A 64 -1.17 5.68 0.05
C ALA A 64 -1.87 6.07 -1.24
N HIS A 65 -1.91 5.14 -2.20
CA HIS A 65 -2.63 5.29 -3.45
C HIS A 65 -3.40 4.02 -3.78
N VAL A 66 -4.47 4.17 -4.56
CA VAL A 66 -5.30 3.03 -4.96
C VAL A 66 -4.53 2.22 -6.01
N ALA A 67 -4.25 0.95 -5.70
CA ALA A 67 -3.49 0.07 -6.59
C ALA A 67 -4.41 -0.88 -7.36
N GLU A 68 -5.31 -1.56 -6.64
CA GLU A 68 -6.14 -2.61 -7.21
C GLU A 68 -7.56 -2.57 -6.68
N THR A 69 -8.45 -3.22 -7.43
CA THR A 69 -9.82 -3.48 -7.03
C THR A 69 -10.24 -4.88 -7.45
N SER A 70 -11.07 -5.53 -6.62
CA SER A 70 -11.53 -6.90 -6.88
C SER A 70 -12.52 -7.01 -8.05
N LYS A 71 -13.02 -5.89 -8.58
CA LYS A 71 -14.00 -5.87 -9.68
C LYS A 71 -13.40 -5.32 -10.97
N TRP A 72 -13.36 -6.13 -12.02
CA TRP A 72 -12.77 -5.75 -13.31
C TRP A 72 -13.42 -4.52 -14.00
N ARG A 73 -14.72 -4.27 -13.76
CA ARG A 73 -15.44 -3.08 -14.29
C ARG A 73 -15.26 -1.84 -13.42
N CYS A 74 -14.66 -1.99 -12.24
CA CYS A 74 -14.26 -0.90 -11.39
C CYS A 74 -12.79 -0.62 -11.66
N LYS A 75 -12.42 0.62 -11.98
CA LYS A 75 -11.01 0.96 -12.16
C LYS A 75 -10.44 1.49 -10.83
N PRO A 76 -9.23 1.09 -10.42
CA PRO A 76 -8.57 1.62 -9.21
C PRO A 76 -8.07 3.04 -9.49
N THR A 77 -8.97 4.02 -9.43
CA THR A 77 -8.66 5.43 -9.74
C THR A 77 -9.23 6.33 -8.66
N SER A 78 -8.65 7.53 -8.50
CA SER A 78 -9.09 8.53 -7.52
C SER A 78 -10.54 8.99 -7.70
N ALA A 79 -11.07 8.86 -8.93
CA ALA A 79 -12.48 9.11 -9.25
C ALA A 79 -13.43 8.07 -8.64
N ASN A 80 -12.98 6.84 -8.44
CA ASN A 80 -13.77 5.76 -7.84
C ASN A 80 -13.52 5.60 -6.35
N LEU A 81 -12.31 5.91 -5.88
CA LEU A 81 -11.97 5.90 -4.47
C LEU A 81 -10.92 6.98 -4.20
N THR A 82 -11.29 7.98 -3.41
CA THR A 82 -10.39 9.05 -2.99
C THR A 82 -9.74 8.65 -1.68
N VAL A 83 -8.41 8.50 -1.69
CA VAL A 83 -7.64 8.31 -0.45
C VAL A 83 -7.42 9.68 0.17
N GLY A 84 -7.83 9.82 1.43
CA GLY A 84 -7.67 11.01 2.24
C GLY A 84 -6.28 11.10 2.87
N SER A 85 -6.15 12.02 3.81
CA SER A 85 -4.89 12.24 4.52
C SER A 85 -4.57 11.10 5.49
N TYR A 86 -3.28 10.92 5.74
CA TYR A 86 -2.78 10.02 6.76
C TYR A 86 -3.23 10.45 8.16
N LEU A 87 -3.80 9.51 8.92
CA LEU A 87 -4.29 9.64 10.29
C LEU A 87 -3.35 8.89 11.23
N GLY A 88 -2.21 9.49 11.53
CA GLY A 88 -1.24 8.92 12.45
C GLY A 88 -0.25 9.97 12.94
N LYS A 89 0.68 9.54 13.79
CA LYS A 89 1.77 10.40 14.27
C LYS A 89 3.06 10.01 13.57
N LEU A 90 3.69 10.99 12.91
CA LEU A 90 5.02 10.89 12.33
C LEU A 90 5.92 11.98 12.93
N PRO A 91 7.24 11.74 13.03
CA PRO A 91 7.93 10.51 12.65
C PRO A 91 7.68 9.34 13.63
N LEU A 92 7.66 8.12 13.10
CA LEU A 92 7.43 6.89 13.86
C LEU A 92 8.71 6.05 13.91
N THR A 93 9.12 5.61 15.09
CA THR A 93 10.25 4.69 15.24
C THR A 93 9.77 3.24 15.28
N THR A 94 10.26 2.43 14.35
CA THR A 94 10.01 0.98 14.30
C THR A 94 11.27 0.24 14.76
N PRO A 95 11.17 -0.66 15.75
CA PRO A 95 12.33 -1.37 16.29
C PRO A 95 12.99 -2.29 15.24
N ALA A 96 14.24 -2.69 15.51
CA ALA A 96 14.97 -3.67 14.71
C ALA A 96 14.17 -4.98 14.56
N HIS A 97 14.09 -5.53 13.35
CA HIS A 97 13.30 -6.72 13.01
C HIS A 97 11.82 -6.67 13.50
N GLY A 98 11.30 -5.46 13.71
CA GLY A 98 10.02 -5.24 14.37
C GLY A 98 8.91 -4.86 13.41
N ARG A 99 7.69 -4.86 13.96
CA ARG A 99 6.50 -4.32 13.31
C ARG A 99 5.90 -3.23 14.18
N ARG A 100 5.31 -2.21 13.57
CA ARG A 100 4.58 -1.15 14.28
C ARG A 100 3.34 -0.73 13.50
N ASP A 101 2.26 -0.53 14.23
CA ASP A 101 1.10 0.21 13.73
C ASP A 101 1.52 1.66 13.49
N ALA A 102 1.32 2.10 12.25
CA ALA A 102 1.61 3.45 11.79
C ALA A 102 0.32 4.26 11.62
N GLY A 103 -0.75 3.99 12.38
CA GLY A 103 -2.01 4.72 12.20
C GLY A 103 -2.81 4.26 10.99
N GLU A 104 -3.57 5.17 10.39
CA GLU A 104 -4.62 4.82 9.44
C GLU A 104 -4.66 5.74 8.21
N PHE A 105 -5.22 5.28 7.10
CA PHE A 105 -5.69 6.16 6.03
C PHE A 105 -7.20 6.08 5.94
N GLU A 106 -7.85 7.23 5.82
CA GLU A 106 -9.25 7.30 5.44
C GLU A 106 -9.36 7.26 3.91
N ALA A 107 -10.32 6.51 3.38
CA ALA A 107 -10.69 6.58 1.98
C ALA A 107 -12.20 6.72 1.84
N ARG A 108 -12.60 7.51 0.86
CA ARG A 108 -13.99 7.83 0.56
C ARG A 108 -14.33 7.41 -0.85
N MET A 109 -15.44 6.69 -1.01
CA MET A 109 -16.02 6.42 -2.31
C MET A 109 -17.01 7.54 -2.67
N PRO A 110 -16.80 8.32 -3.74
CA PRO A 110 -17.74 9.35 -4.13
C PRO A 110 -19.14 8.81 -4.46
N ASN A 111 -20.18 9.64 -4.33
CA ASN A 111 -21.56 9.26 -4.67
C ASN A 111 -21.78 9.10 -6.18
N THR A 112 -20.90 9.65 -7.00
CA THR A 112 -20.97 9.63 -8.47
C THR A 112 -20.41 8.33 -9.06
N VAL A 113 -19.92 7.42 -8.22
CA VAL A 113 -19.30 6.17 -8.66
C VAL A 113 -20.35 5.21 -9.21
N ALA A 114 -20.06 4.60 -10.36
CA ALA A 114 -20.94 3.64 -11.00
C ALA A 114 -21.24 2.45 -10.07
N ASN A 115 -22.47 1.93 -10.14
CA ASN A 115 -22.90 0.74 -9.38
C ASN A 115 -21.98 -0.47 -9.57
N ALA A 116 -21.22 -0.51 -10.68
CA ALA A 116 -20.21 -1.53 -10.94
C ALA A 116 -19.11 -1.63 -9.85
N CYS A 117 -18.85 -0.57 -9.10
CA CYS A 117 -17.87 -0.54 -8.00
C CYS A 117 -18.47 -0.86 -6.62
N GLN A 118 -19.79 -1.02 -6.49
CA GLN A 118 -20.41 -1.37 -5.22
C GLN A 118 -19.90 -2.71 -4.71
N ARG A 119 -19.61 -2.83 -3.41
CA ARG A 119 -19.06 -4.05 -2.78
C ARG A 119 -17.74 -4.50 -3.42
N ALA A 120 -17.01 -3.59 -4.06
CA ALA A 120 -15.66 -3.88 -4.50
C ALA A 120 -14.71 -3.77 -3.31
N THR A 121 -13.70 -4.64 -3.28
CA THR A 121 -12.60 -4.55 -2.32
C THR A 121 -11.49 -3.77 -2.98
N PHE A 122 -11.01 -2.72 -2.34
CA PHE A 122 -9.87 -1.94 -2.84
C PHE A 122 -8.62 -2.25 -2.03
N ARG A 123 -7.50 -2.37 -2.73
CA ARG A 123 -6.18 -2.51 -2.13
C ARG A 123 -5.40 -1.24 -2.40
N LEU A 124 -4.85 -0.68 -1.34
CA LEU A 124 -3.94 0.46 -1.43
C LEU A 124 -2.51 -0.04 -1.51
N ALA A 125 -1.71 0.61 -2.34
CA ALA A 125 -0.26 0.53 -2.27
C ALA A 125 0.26 1.70 -1.45
N PHE A 126 1.33 1.43 -0.70
CA PHE A 126 1.91 2.38 0.24
C PHE A 126 3.34 2.67 -0.14
N THR A 127 3.70 3.95 -0.16
CA THR A 127 5.07 4.42 -0.30
C THR A 127 5.48 5.10 0.99
N ALA A 128 6.67 4.85 1.48
CA ALA A 128 7.14 5.44 2.73
C ALA A 128 8.64 5.68 2.69
N THR A 129 9.06 6.74 3.37
CA THR A 129 10.49 7.07 3.51
C THR A 129 10.88 6.97 4.97
N ALA A 130 11.98 6.26 5.23
CA ALA A 130 12.56 6.13 6.56
C ALA A 130 14.04 6.42 6.54
N THR A 131 14.56 6.83 7.69
CA THR A 131 16.00 6.93 7.97
C THR A 131 16.35 5.98 9.11
N LYS A 132 17.64 5.65 9.25
CA LYS A 132 18.11 4.98 10.47
C LYS A 132 17.83 5.87 11.67
N ALA A 133 17.22 5.32 12.72
CA ALA A 133 17.05 6.06 13.96
C ALA A 133 18.40 6.11 14.69
N ASP A 134 18.83 7.32 15.07
CA ASP A 134 19.94 7.50 16.01
C ASP A 134 19.47 7.16 17.43
N ARG A 135 20.38 6.63 18.23
CA ARG A 135 20.04 5.94 19.49
C ARG A 135 19.79 6.91 20.63
#